data_AF-A0A1M5EYV5-F1
#
_entry.id   AF-A0A1M5EYV5-F1
#
_cell.length_a   1.000
_cell.length_b   1.000
_cell.length_c   1.000
_cell.angle_alpha   90.00
_cell.angle_beta   90.00
_cell.angle_gamma   90.00
#
_symmetry.space_group_name_H-M   'P 1'
#
loop_
_entity.id
_entity.type
_entity.pdbx_description
1 polymer ?
#
loop_
_entity_poly.entity_id
_entity_poly.type
_entity_poly.pdbx_seq_one_letter_code
_entity_poly.pdbx_strand_id
1 'polypeptide(L)'
;MNNSESRLTCSMSNGVIALMLIAGLLVPIRAIAESEQHAVARKYAALVGRLALTESLFSEMSLRCDVDFAYTTQQYSAIDYHLRIHTGMTFNQWQAQFGDAEQSNAMVEQVMNDTLRDIGECNPEGLQQWFAGMQQNLVGPSVDELTSLPLVFGLRARSVSEQEAVAFFRSQVLAYKTLSTAEIVGLAHGLSTGGYHYAKMVYLPNIQVDHQKAVTLYEFAYQQEASAENLFALAQGKARVDRDASVPLFKQAAEEGLFEAQRWYGNYLGCQGNKPDALFWLQQAKETNPEQAEFIDDFIIEINELGEPTNCLDGWVH
;
A
#
# COMPACT_ATOMS: atom_id res chain seq x y z
N MET A 1 32.51 67.43 -44.06
CA MET A 1 33.72 68.28 -43.99
C MET A 1 34.49 67.92 -42.72
N ASN A 2 35.74 67.53 -42.93
CA ASN A 2 36.82 67.12 -42.03
C ASN A 2 36.87 67.58 -40.56
N ASN A 3 37.25 66.65 -39.66
CA ASN A 3 38.52 66.59 -38.88
C ASN A 3 38.32 65.55 -37.73
N SER A 4 38.99 64.38 -37.61
CA SER A 4 40.40 64.03 -37.25
C SER A 4 40.98 64.91 -36.13
N GLU A 5 41.59 64.48 -35.03
CA GLU A 5 42.14 63.25 -34.42
C GLU A 5 42.15 63.57 -32.88
N SER A 6 42.32 62.67 -31.90
CA SER A 6 43.59 62.05 -31.49
C SER A 6 43.35 61.04 -30.35
N ARG A 7 44.15 59.96 -30.34
CA ARG A 7 44.31 58.98 -29.25
C ARG A 7 45.53 59.34 -28.37
N LEU A 8 45.56 58.86 -27.11
CA LEU A 8 46.70 58.41 -26.26
C LEU A 8 46.15 58.20 -24.82
N THR A 9 45.79 56.99 -24.36
CA THR A 9 46.57 55.89 -23.72
C THR A 9 47.16 56.12 -22.31
N CYS A 10 46.98 55.08 -21.46
CA CYS A 10 47.74 54.66 -20.26
C CYS A 10 47.51 55.45 -18.96
N SER A 11 47.60 54.87 -17.75
CA SER A 11 47.78 53.50 -17.24
C SER A 11 47.57 53.56 -15.71
N MET A 12 47.31 52.40 -15.10
CA MET A 12 46.92 52.14 -13.71
C MET A 12 47.96 52.45 -12.62
N SER A 13 47.43 52.57 -11.39
CA SER A 13 47.81 51.79 -10.18
C SER A 13 48.46 52.56 -9.03
N ASN A 14 47.74 52.73 -7.92
CA ASN A 14 47.94 51.98 -6.66
C ASN A 14 47.27 52.65 -5.44
N GLY A 15 46.51 51.84 -4.69
CA GLY A 15 46.35 51.96 -3.24
C GLY A 15 45.23 52.86 -2.72
N VAL A 16 44.21 52.28 -2.07
CA VAL A 16 44.11 52.20 -0.60
C VAL A 16 42.88 51.37 -0.23
N ILE A 17 43.09 50.55 0.80
CA ILE A 17 42.24 49.55 1.43
C ILE A 17 41.00 50.19 2.09
N ALA A 18 39.82 49.59 1.89
CA ALA A 18 38.70 49.74 2.80
C ALA A 18 38.11 48.35 3.11
N LEU A 19 38.48 47.83 4.28
CA LEU A 19 37.82 46.68 4.92
C LEU A 19 36.38 47.07 5.28
N MET A 20 35.39 46.47 4.63
CA MET A 20 34.07 46.31 5.22
C MET A 20 33.97 44.90 5.81
N LEU A 21 33.93 44.85 7.15
CA LEU A 21 33.52 43.69 7.91
C LEU A 21 32.10 43.29 7.50
N ILE A 22 31.96 42.25 6.68
CA ILE A 22 30.74 41.46 6.63
C ILE A 22 30.83 40.51 7.82
N ALA A 23 30.17 40.89 8.92
CA ALA A 23 29.93 39.99 10.03
C ALA A 23 29.18 38.77 9.47
N GLY A 24 29.87 37.64 9.42
CA GLY A 24 29.28 36.36 9.06
C GLY A 24 28.19 36.00 10.06
N LEU A 25 26.93 36.23 9.67
CA LEU A 25 25.84 35.40 10.13
C LEU A 25 25.96 34.06 9.40
N LEU A 26 26.88 33.23 9.89
CA LEU A 26 26.77 31.79 9.79
C LEU A 26 25.48 31.41 10.50
N VAL A 27 24.36 31.47 9.78
CA VAL A 27 23.19 30.69 10.16
C VAL A 27 23.66 29.25 9.99
N PRO A 28 23.80 28.45 11.06
CA PRO A 28 24.02 27.04 10.88
C PRO A 28 22.82 26.54 10.07
N ILE A 29 23.07 26.05 8.86
CA ILE A 29 22.11 25.21 8.15
C ILE A 29 21.98 23.99 9.05
N ARG A 30 21.10 24.06 10.05
CA ARG A 30 20.57 22.87 10.68
C ARG A 30 19.94 22.13 9.53
N ALA A 31 20.49 20.96 9.18
CA ALA A 31 19.76 19.99 8.38
C ALA A 31 18.39 19.89 9.06
N ILE A 32 17.35 20.45 8.41
CA ILE A 32 16.00 20.37 8.93
C ILE A 32 15.74 18.88 9.00
N ALA A 33 15.59 18.35 10.22
CA ALA A 33 15.25 16.95 10.41
C ALA A 33 14.05 16.68 9.51
N GLU A 34 14.24 15.73 8.60
CA GLU A 34 13.23 15.44 7.62
C GLU A 34 11.94 15.03 8.33
N SER A 35 10.81 15.59 7.89
CA SER A 35 9.53 15.12 8.39
C SER A 35 9.34 13.64 8.03
N GLU A 36 8.74 12.87 8.94
CA GLU A 36 8.42 11.46 8.70
C GLU A 36 7.65 11.25 7.38
N GLN A 37 6.77 12.19 7.03
CA GLN A 37 6.00 12.17 5.78
C GLN A 37 6.88 12.28 4.53
N HIS A 38 7.93 13.13 4.55
CA HIS A 38 8.86 13.21 3.44
C HIS A 38 9.69 11.92 3.31
N ALA A 39 10.04 11.29 4.44
CA ALA A 39 10.82 10.05 4.42
C ALA A 39 10.00 8.91 3.79
N VAL A 40 8.72 8.81 4.16
CA VAL A 40 7.77 7.86 3.56
C VAL A 40 7.60 8.15 2.06
N ALA A 41 7.37 9.40 1.66
CA ALA A 41 7.21 9.76 0.24
C ALA A 41 8.44 9.39 -0.60
N ARG A 42 9.65 9.56 -0.07
CA ARG A 42 10.88 9.10 -0.74
C ARG A 42 10.96 7.58 -0.87
N LYS A 43 10.53 6.83 0.15
CA LYS A 43 10.47 5.36 0.06
C LYS A 43 9.53 4.91 -1.05
N TYR A 44 8.33 5.51 -1.16
CA TYR A 44 7.45 5.25 -2.31
C TYR A 44 8.14 5.55 -3.63
N ALA A 45 8.74 6.74 -3.80
CA ALA A 45 9.40 7.11 -5.05
C ALA A 45 10.51 6.11 -5.43
N ALA A 46 11.31 5.67 -4.45
CA ALA A 46 12.38 4.70 -4.67
C ALA A 46 11.85 3.30 -5.06
N LEU A 47 10.83 2.80 -4.35
CA LEU A 47 10.27 1.47 -4.62
C LEU A 47 9.50 1.43 -5.93
N VAL A 48 8.63 2.41 -6.16
CA VAL A 48 7.86 2.51 -7.41
C VAL A 48 8.79 2.72 -8.59
N GLY A 49 9.84 3.54 -8.46
CA GLY A 49 10.86 3.72 -9.50
C GLY A 49 11.64 2.44 -9.80
N ARG A 50 12.02 1.66 -8.77
CA ARG A 50 12.68 0.36 -8.95
C ARG A 50 11.78 -0.66 -9.66
N LEU A 51 10.50 -0.72 -9.28
CA LEU A 51 9.51 -1.57 -9.92
C LEU A 51 9.30 -1.14 -11.39
N ALA A 52 9.09 0.14 -11.66
CA ALA A 52 8.94 0.65 -13.02
C ALA A 52 10.17 0.37 -13.90
N LEU A 53 11.38 0.55 -13.37
CA LEU A 53 12.61 0.21 -14.09
C LEU A 53 12.68 -1.29 -14.40
N THR A 54 12.31 -2.14 -13.45
CA THR A 54 12.32 -3.60 -13.63
C THR A 54 11.28 -4.05 -14.65
N GLU A 55 10.08 -3.45 -14.64
CA GLU A 55 9.05 -3.63 -15.67
C GLU A 55 9.59 -3.28 -17.07
N SER A 56 10.27 -2.14 -17.22
CA SER A 56 10.90 -1.76 -18.49
C SER A 56 12.00 -2.73 -18.93
N LEU A 57 12.82 -3.24 -17.98
CA LEU A 57 13.81 -4.27 -18.28
C LEU A 57 13.16 -5.58 -18.75
N PHE A 58 12.06 -6.01 -18.13
CA PHE A 58 11.30 -7.18 -18.58
C PHE A 58 10.72 -6.96 -19.97
N SER A 59 10.09 -5.82 -20.23
CA SER A 59 9.53 -5.49 -21.54
C SER A 59 10.60 -5.48 -22.64
N GLU A 60 11.76 -4.88 -22.38
CA GLU A 60 12.85 -4.81 -23.36
C GLU A 60 13.48 -6.18 -23.60
N MET A 61 13.67 -7.00 -22.55
CA MET A 61 14.16 -8.38 -22.69
C MET A 61 13.18 -9.23 -23.51
N SER A 62 11.89 -9.14 -23.18
CA SER A 62 10.79 -9.81 -23.90
C SER A 62 10.78 -9.45 -25.39
N LEU A 63 10.95 -8.16 -25.71
CA LEU A 63 11.00 -7.69 -27.09
C LEU A 63 12.22 -8.24 -27.85
N ARG A 64 13.41 -8.23 -27.24
CA ARG A 64 14.66 -8.63 -27.92
C ARG A 64 14.79 -10.14 -28.10
N CYS A 65 14.27 -10.92 -27.16
CA CYS A 65 14.46 -12.36 -27.11
C CYS A 65 13.20 -13.18 -27.40
N ASP A 66 12.08 -12.53 -27.75
CA ASP A 66 10.79 -13.19 -28.03
C ASP A 66 10.33 -14.10 -26.87
N VAL A 67 10.34 -13.53 -25.66
CA VAL A 67 9.87 -14.18 -24.43
C VAL A 67 8.75 -13.35 -23.80
N ASP A 68 8.00 -13.95 -22.87
CA ASP A 68 6.87 -13.29 -22.17
C ASP A 68 7.21 -13.06 -20.69
N PHE A 69 8.27 -12.29 -20.44
CA PHE A 69 8.60 -11.85 -19.10
C PHE A 69 7.78 -10.61 -18.74
N ALA A 70 7.00 -10.73 -17.67
CA ALA A 70 6.19 -9.67 -17.10
C ALA A 70 5.96 -9.93 -15.60
N TYR A 71 5.45 -8.93 -14.89
CA TYR A 71 4.88 -9.20 -13.58
C TYR A 71 3.61 -10.03 -13.73
N THR A 72 3.32 -10.85 -12.72
CA THR A 72 2.03 -11.54 -12.66
C THR A 72 0.92 -10.51 -12.45
N THR A 73 -0.30 -10.84 -12.86
CA THR A 73 -1.46 -9.97 -12.60
C THR A 73 -1.66 -9.70 -11.10
N GLN A 74 -1.30 -10.67 -10.25
CA GLN A 74 -1.37 -10.53 -8.81
C GLN A 74 -0.35 -9.51 -8.28
N GLN A 75 0.88 -9.52 -8.80
CA GLN A 75 1.91 -8.52 -8.47
C GLN A 75 1.46 -7.11 -8.90
N TYR A 76 0.96 -6.96 -10.13
CA TYR A 76 0.41 -5.68 -10.59
C TYR A 76 -0.74 -5.18 -9.73
N SER A 77 -1.68 -6.07 -9.38
CA SER A 77 -2.79 -5.74 -8.48
C SER A 77 -2.28 -5.31 -7.10
N ALA A 78 -1.28 -6.00 -6.52
CA ALA A 78 -0.72 -5.64 -5.22
C ALA A 78 -0.10 -4.23 -5.24
N ILE A 79 0.69 -3.93 -6.27
CA ILE A 79 1.33 -2.62 -6.47
C ILE A 79 0.26 -1.53 -6.66
N ASP A 80 -0.65 -1.72 -7.61
CA ASP A 80 -1.63 -0.71 -7.99
C ASP A 80 -2.65 -0.45 -6.88
N TYR A 81 -3.20 -1.52 -6.27
CA TYR A 81 -4.17 -1.40 -5.20
C TYR A 81 -3.58 -0.68 -3.98
N HIS A 82 -2.37 -1.05 -3.56
CA HIS A 82 -1.71 -0.38 -2.45
C HIS A 82 -1.50 1.11 -2.76
N LEU A 83 -0.95 1.43 -3.93
CA LEU A 83 -0.76 2.83 -4.33
C LEU A 83 -2.07 3.61 -4.34
N ARG A 84 -3.16 3.05 -4.87
CA ARG A 84 -4.46 3.74 -4.89
C ARG A 84 -4.97 4.03 -3.49
N ILE A 85 -4.93 3.05 -2.59
CA ILE A 85 -5.49 3.19 -1.24
C ILE A 85 -4.61 4.06 -0.34
N HIS A 86 -3.29 4.04 -0.53
CA HIS A 86 -2.35 4.76 0.36
C HIS A 86 -1.91 6.13 -0.16
N THR A 87 -1.94 6.34 -1.47
CA THR A 87 -1.43 7.57 -2.12
C THR A 87 -2.50 8.28 -2.95
N GLY A 88 -3.54 7.55 -3.37
CA GLY A 88 -4.58 8.06 -4.27
C GLY A 88 -4.25 7.86 -5.76
N MET A 89 -3.08 7.32 -6.09
CA MET A 89 -2.59 7.18 -7.47
C MET A 89 -2.50 5.70 -7.88
N THR A 90 -2.77 5.41 -9.14
CA THR A 90 -2.40 4.12 -9.77
C THR A 90 -0.91 4.05 -10.03
N PHE A 91 -0.39 2.85 -10.28
CA PHE A 91 1.01 2.67 -10.67
C PHE A 91 1.37 3.49 -11.93
N ASN A 92 0.52 3.44 -12.95
CA ASN A 92 0.72 4.18 -14.20
C ASN A 92 0.65 5.70 -14.00
N GLN A 93 -0.25 6.21 -13.15
CA GLN A 93 -0.30 7.64 -12.84
C GLN A 93 0.96 8.09 -12.11
N TRP A 94 1.49 7.26 -11.21
CA TRP A 94 2.74 7.55 -10.51
C TRP A 94 3.90 7.67 -11.49
N GLN A 95 4.05 6.69 -12.39
CA GLN A 95 5.08 6.70 -13.43
C GLN A 95 4.94 7.94 -14.33
N ALA A 96 3.73 8.28 -14.77
CA ALA A 96 3.50 9.44 -15.63
C ALA A 96 3.79 10.79 -14.95
N GLN A 97 3.62 10.88 -13.63
CA GLN A 97 3.79 12.13 -12.90
C GLN A 97 5.21 12.34 -12.37
N PHE A 98 5.87 11.27 -11.94
CA PHE A 98 7.16 11.34 -11.24
C PHE A 98 8.30 10.63 -11.97
N GLY A 99 8.00 9.83 -13.00
CA GLY A 99 9.00 9.17 -13.81
C GLY A 99 9.66 10.12 -14.81
N ASP A 100 10.86 9.74 -15.23
CA ASP A 100 11.57 10.33 -16.36
C ASP A 100 11.77 9.22 -17.40
N ALA A 101 10.89 9.19 -18.41
CA ALA A 101 10.90 8.15 -19.42
C ALA A 101 12.17 8.17 -20.29
N GLU A 102 12.71 9.35 -20.57
CA GLU A 102 13.94 9.49 -21.37
C GLU A 102 15.13 8.91 -20.61
N GLN A 103 15.29 9.32 -19.35
CA GLN A 103 16.35 8.79 -18.49
C GLN A 103 16.19 7.28 -18.24
N SER A 104 14.96 6.81 -18.02
CA SER A 104 14.68 5.38 -17.82
C SER A 104 15.03 4.57 -19.07
N ASN A 105 14.64 5.01 -20.26
CA ASN A 105 14.94 4.31 -21.52
C ASN A 105 16.45 4.23 -21.78
N ALA A 106 17.19 5.32 -21.56
CA ALA A 106 18.63 5.33 -21.70
C ALA A 106 19.32 4.35 -20.74
N MET A 107 18.83 4.27 -19.50
CA MET A 107 19.33 3.31 -18.50
C MET A 107 18.99 1.86 -18.90
N VAL A 108 17.78 1.60 -19.37
CA VAL A 108 17.32 0.27 -19.81
C VAL A 108 18.17 -0.23 -20.97
N GLU A 109 18.44 0.60 -21.98
CA GLU A 109 19.25 0.20 -23.13
C GLU A 109 20.67 -0.21 -22.72
N GLN A 110 21.30 0.59 -21.86
CA GLN A 110 22.64 0.30 -21.35
C GLN A 110 22.66 -1.01 -20.55
N VAL A 111 21.77 -1.14 -19.57
CA VAL A 111 21.69 -2.32 -18.69
C VAL A 111 21.36 -3.57 -19.50
N MET A 112 20.48 -3.47 -20.49
CA MET A 112 20.07 -4.63 -21.29
C MET A 112 21.20 -5.18 -22.15
N ASN A 113 22.01 -4.30 -22.77
CA ASN A 113 23.16 -4.74 -23.58
C ASN A 113 24.18 -5.50 -22.73
N ASP A 114 24.48 -5.01 -21.52
CA ASP A 114 25.41 -5.68 -20.61
C ASP A 114 24.81 -6.99 -20.07
N THR A 115 23.53 -6.98 -19.70
CA THR A 115 22.82 -8.15 -19.18
C THR A 115 22.78 -9.27 -20.20
N LEU A 116 22.39 -9.00 -21.45
CA LEU A 116 22.33 -10.00 -22.51
C LEU A 116 23.70 -10.67 -22.72
N ARG A 117 24.77 -9.89 -22.81
CA ARG A 117 26.13 -10.44 -22.94
C ARG A 117 26.47 -11.37 -21.77
N ASP A 118 26.12 -10.99 -20.55
CA ASP A 118 26.47 -11.73 -19.34
C ASP A 118 25.67 -13.03 -19.18
N ILE A 119 24.42 -13.08 -19.66
CA ILE A 119 23.55 -14.27 -19.59
C ILE A 119 23.66 -15.19 -20.83
N GLY A 120 24.53 -14.86 -21.78
CA GLY A 120 24.73 -15.64 -23.00
C GLY A 120 23.73 -15.33 -24.12
N GLU A 121 23.40 -14.05 -24.29
CA GLU A 121 22.42 -13.50 -25.22
C GLU A 121 21.01 -14.05 -24.93
N CYS A 122 20.21 -14.35 -25.95
CA CYS A 122 18.88 -14.93 -25.77
C CYS A 122 18.91 -16.45 -25.47
N ASN A 123 19.89 -16.92 -24.70
CA ASN A 123 19.93 -18.31 -24.25
C ASN A 123 18.77 -18.58 -23.26
N PRO A 124 17.91 -19.59 -23.50
CA PRO A 124 16.74 -19.82 -22.64
C PRO A 124 17.07 -20.07 -21.16
N GLU A 125 18.18 -20.74 -20.84
CA GLU A 125 18.59 -21.01 -19.46
C GLU A 125 19.04 -19.72 -18.77
N GLY A 126 19.88 -18.92 -19.43
CA GLY A 126 20.34 -17.63 -18.92
C GLY A 126 19.18 -16.65 -18.70
N LEU A 127 18.25 -16.57 -19.66
CA LEU A 127 17.04 -15.74 -19.56
C LEU A 127 16.17 -16.14 -18.37
N GLN A 128 15.92 -17.43 -18.18
CA GLN A 128 15.09 -17.91 -17.05
C GLN A 128 15.78 -17.71 -15.70
N GLN A 129 17.10 -17.96 -15.61
CA GLN A 129 17.86 -17.70 -14.38
C GLN A 129 17.86 -16.21 -14.03
N TRP A 130 18.04 -15.34 -15.01
CA TRP A 130 17.96 -13.90 -14.82
C TRP A 130 16.56 -13.46 -14.36
N PHE A 131 15.51 -13.89 -15.06
CA PHE A 131 14.14 -13.53 -14.71
C PHE A 131 13.76 -14.01 -13.31
N ALA A 132 14.07 -15.27 -12.98
CA ALA A 132 13.87 -15.82 -11.63
C ALA A 132 14.67 -15.04 -10.57
N GLY A 133 15.92 -14.66 -10.88
CA GLY A 133 16.76 -13.85 -10.00
C GLY A 133 16.19 -12.45 -9.76
N MET A 134 15.68 -11.78 -10.79
CA MET A 134 15.02 -10.48 -10.69
C MET A 134 13.73 -10.59 -9.87
N GLN A 135 12.93 -11.62 -10.11
CA GLN A 135 11.70 -11.89 -9.35
C GLN A 135 11.99 -12.09 -7.86
N GLN A 136 12.95 -12.96 -7.53
CA GLN A 136 13.29 -13.33 -6.16
C GLN A 136 13.96 -12.19 -5.39
N ASN A 137 14.88 -11.46 -6.02
CA ASN A 137 15.77 -10.54 -5.30
C ASN A 137 15.37 -9.07 -5.41
N LEU A 138 14.53 -8.71 -6.40
CA LEU A 138 14.09 -7.33 -6.61
C LEU A 138 12.58 -7.19 -6.56
N VAL A 139 11.83 -7.93 -7.37
CA VAL A 139 10.38 -7.73 -7.50
C VAL A 139 9.66 -8.08 -6.21
N GLY A 140 9.76 -9.34 -5.74
CA GLY A 140 9.10 -9.80 -4.52
C GLY A 140 9.37 -8.90 -3.31
N PRO A 141 10.65 -8.71 -2.92
CA PRO A 141 10.99 -7.85 -1.78
C PRO A 141 10.53 -6.40 -1.92
N SER A 142 10.53 -5.84 -3.15
CA SER A 142 10.08 -4.46 -3.35
C SER A 142 8.56 -4.32 -3.30
N VAL A 143 7.83 -5.35 -3.74
CA VAL A 143 6.37 -5.41 -3.54
C VAL A 143 6.04 -5.54 -2.07
N ASP A 144 6.71 -6.45 -1.34
CA ASP A 144 6.50 -6.65 0.10
C ASP A 144 6.82 -5.37 0.90
N GLU A 145 7.94 -4.70 0.58
CA GLU A 145 8.28 -3.44 1.23
C GLU A 145 7.25 -2.36 0.88
N LEU A 146 6.84 -2.25 -0.39
CA LEU A 146 5.85 -1.28 -0.82
C LEU A 146 4.52 -1.48 -0.08
N THR A 147 4.01 -2.70 -0.01
CA THR A 147 2.71 -3.00 0.60
C THR A 147 2.69 -2.82 2.12
N SER A 148 3.86 -2.72 2.75
CA SER A 148 4.03 -2.38 4.17
C SER A 148 4.08 -0.87 4.46
N LEU A 149 4.17 -0.01 3.44
CA LEU A 149 4.35 1.42 3.67
C LEU A 149 3.09 2.10 4.21
N PRO A 150 3.25 3.07 5.14
CA PRO A 150 2.14 3.84 5.63
C PRO A 150 1.62 4.81 4.55
N LEU A 151 0.49 5.42 4.85
CA LEU A 151 -0.25 6.26 3.93
C LEU A 151 0.38 7.66 3.75
N VAL A 152 0.35 8.21 2.52
CA VAL A 152 0.94 9.52 2.16
C VAL A 152 -0.13 10.53 1.76
N PHE A 153 -0.05 11.74 2.29
CA PHE A 153 -0.98 12.84 1.96
C PHE A 153 -0.34 13.86 1.00
N GLY A 154 -1.19 14.64 0.33
CA GLY A 154 -0.76 15.81 -0.45
C GLY A 154 -0.34 15.53 -1.90
N LEU A 155 -0.37 14.27 -2.34
CA LEU A 155 -0.16 13.93 -3.75
C LEU A 155 -1.43 14.23 -4.56
N ARG A 156 -1.25 14.83 -5.74
CA ARG A 156 -2.35 15.18 -6.65
C ARG A 156 -2.56 14.05 -7.66
N ALA A 157 -3.57 13.21 -7.43
CA ALA A 157 -4.00 12.21 -8.40
C ALA A 157 -4.94 12.80 -9.45
N ARG A 158 -5.07 12.12 -10.59
CA ARG A 158 -6.14 12.40 -11.57
C ARG A 158 -7.49 12.16 -10.90
N SER A 159 -8.47 13.01 -11.19
CA SER A 159 -9.86 12.70 -10.85
C SER A 159 -10.33 11.45 -11.60
N VAL A 160 -11.15 10.65 -10.91
CA VAL A 160 -11.84 9.49 -11.47
C VAL A 160 -13.32 9.72 -11.24
N SER A 161 -14.13 9.54 -12.28
CA SER A 161 -15.59 9.65 -12.15
C SER A 161 -16.16 8.45 -11.40
N GLU A 162 -17.31 8.64 -10.76
CA GLU A 162 -18.02 7.55 -10.09
C GLU A 162 -18.32 6.39 -11.06
N GLN A 163 -18.68 6.70 -12.31
CA GLN A 163 -18.96 5.69 -13.34
C GLN A 163 -17.71 4.86 -13.69
N GLU A 164 -16.55 5.50 -13.86
CA GLU A 164 -15.28 4.81 -14.08
C GLU A 164 -14.92 3.91 -12.89
N ALA A 165 -15.06 4.41 -11.66
CA ALA A 165 -14.74 3.66 -10.45
C ALA A 165 -15.70 2.48 -10.22
N VAL A 166 -17.00 2.63 -10.52
CA VAL A 166 -17.98 1.55 -10.47
C VAL A 166 -17.71 0.50 -11.56
N ALA A 167 -17.35 0.93 -12.77
CA ALA A 167 -16.97 0.01 -13.85
C ALA A 167 -15.73 -0.79 -13.46
N PHE A 168 -14.72 -0.14 -12.89
CA PHE A 168 -13.51 -0.78 -12.36
C PHE A 168 -13.84 -1.79 -11.27
N PHE A 169 -14.65 -1.41 -10.27
CA PHE A 169 -15.09 -2.33 -9.22
C PHE A 169 -15.72 -3.60 -9.79
N ARG A 170 -16.66 -3.44 -10.74
CA ARG A 170 -17.33 -4.58 -11.39
C ARG A 170 -16.36 -5.46 -12.17
N SER A 171 -15.42 -4.88 -12.92
CA SER A 171 -14.43 -5.67 -13.63
C SER A 171 -13.52 -6.44 -12.68
N GLN A 172 -13.11 -5.83 -11.57
CA GLN A 172 -12.26 -6.50 -10.58
C GLN A 172 -12.99 -7.63 -9.85
N VAL A 173 -14.28 -7.46 -9.50
CA VAL A 173 -15.09 -8.56 -8.92
C VAL A 173 -15.19 -9.76 -9.87
N LEU A 174 -15.23 -9.54 -11.18
CA LEU A 174 -15.24 -10.62 -12.18
C LEU A 174 -13.87 -11.29 -12.33
N ALA A 175 -12.79 -10.49 -12.28
CA ALA A 175 -11.41 -10.94 -12.44
C ALA A 175 -10.72 -11.35 -11.12
N TYR A 176 -11.44 -11.40 -9.99
CA TYR A 176 -10.86 -11.46 -8.65
C TYR A 176 -9.80 -12.55 -8.43
N LYS A 177 -9.86 -13.66 -9.16
CA LYS A 177 -8.91 -14.79 -9.06
C LYS A 177 -7.49 -14.44 -9.49
N THR A 178 -7.28 -13.31 -10.17
CA THR A 178 -5.96 -12.86 -10.62
C THR A 178 -5.44 -11.68 -9.80
N LEU A 179 -6.16 -11.27 -8.75
CA LEU A 179 -5.86 -10.08 -7.95
C LEU A 179 -5.09 -10.44 -6.68
N SER A 180 -4.48 -9.43 -6.08
CA SER A 180 -3.87 -9.52 -4.75
C SER A 180 -4.94 -9.77 -3.68
N THR A 181 -4.55 -10.47 -2.62
CA THR A 181 -5.42 -10.75 -1.46
C THR A 181 -6.05 -9.49 -0.91
N ALA A 182 -5.25 -8.42 -0.74
CA ALA A 182 -5.71 -7.14 -0.22
C ALA A 182 -6.80 -6.50 -1.08
N GLU A 183 -6.68 -6.56 -2.42
CA GLU A 183 -7.71 -6.04 -3.31
C GLU A 183 -8.98 -6.90 -3.25
N ILE A 184 -8.85 -8.24 -3.20
CA ILE A 184 -9.99 -9.15 -3.04
C ILE A 184 -10.77 -8.84 -1.76
N VAL A 185 -10.07 -8.63 -0.64
CA VAL A 185 -10.65 -8.26 0.66
C VAL A 185 -11.37 -6.91 0.56
N GLY A 186 -10.78 -5.92 -0.11
CA GLY A 186 -11.42 -4.62 -0.34
C GLY A 186 -12.71 -4.71 -1.17
N LEU A 187 -12.69 -5.53 -2.23
CA LEU A 187 -13.88 -5.79 -3.06
C LEU A 187 -14.96 -6.53 -2.27
N ALA A 188 -14.59 -7.55 -1.49
CA ALA A 188 -15.49 -8.30 -0.64
C ALA A 188 -16.14 -7.38 0.41
N HIS A 189 -15.36 -6.47 1.01
CA HIS A 189 -15.88 -5.48 1.93
C HIS A 189 -16.92 -4.57 1.25
N GLY A 190 -16.63 -4.10 0.03
CA GLY A 190 -17.58 -3.32 -0.76
C GLY A 190 -18.90 -4.05 -1.03
N LEU A 191 -18.84 -5.33 -1.36
CA LEU A 191 -20.04 -6.18 -1.53
C LEU A 191 -20.75 -6.48 -0.20
N SER A 192 -20.06 -6.43 0.93
CA SER A 192 -20.63 -6.72 2.24
C SER A 192 -21.32 -5.49 2.86
N THR A 193 -20.74 -4.30 2.72
CA THR A 193 -21.21 -3.08 3.39
C THR A 193 -21.87 -2.07 2.46
N GLY A 194 -21.67 -2.20 1.14
CA GLY A 194 -22.09 -1.22 0.14
C GLY A 194 -21.12 -0.05 -0.05
N GLY A 195 -20.06 0.03 0.77
CA GLY A 195 -19.03 1.06 0.70
C GLY A 195 -17.71 0.54 0.16
N TYR A 196 -17.17 1.16 -0.89
CA TYR A 196 -15.90 0.75 -1.50
C TYR A 196 -14.95 1.93 -1.71
N HIS A 197 -13.70 1.79 -1.26
CA HIS A 197 -12.64 2.72 -1.61
C HIS A 197 -11.99 2.28 -2.93
N TYR A 198 -12.25 3.03 -4.01
CA TYR A 198 -11.47 2.87 -5.25
C TYR A 198 -10.04 3.39 -5.05
N ALA A 199 -9.91 4.51 -4.36
CA ALA A 199 -8.64 5.11 -3.99
C ALA A 199 -8.84 5.86 -2.67
N LYS A 200 -7.74 6.30 -2.06
CA LYS A 200 -7.72 7.01 -0.78
C LYS A 200 -8.83 8.05 -0.62
N MET A 201 -9.01 8.91 -1.63
CA MET A 201 -9.99 10.00 -1.63
C MET A 201 -11.20 9.75 -2.53
N VAL A 202 -11.34 8.54 -3.08
CA VAL A 202 -12.42 8.17 -4.00
C VAL A 202 -13.21 7.02 -3.38
N TYR A 203 -14.28 7.38 -2.69
CA TYR A 203 -15.18 6.46 -2.02
C TYR A 203 -16.48 6.32 -2.80
N LEU A 204 -16.92 5.08 -3.00
CA LEU A 204 -18.19 4.71 -3.61
C LEU A 204 -19.15 4.27 -2.49
N PRO A 205 -20.17 5.09 -2.15
CA PRO A 205 -21.07 4.78 -1.03
C PRO A 205 -22.22 3.82 -1.38
N ASN A 206 -22.43 3.53 -2.66
CA ASN A 206 -23.64 2.86 -3.17
C ASN A 206 -23.33 1.63 -4.03
N ILE A 207 -22.36 0.81 -3.61
CA ILE A 207 -22.19 -0.51 -4.20
C ILE A 207 -23.38 -1.40 -3.83
N GLN A 208 -23.91 -2.12 -4.80
CA GLN A 208 -24.97 -3.09 -4.55
C GLN A 208 -24.42 -4.21 -3.64
N VAL A 209 -25.02 -4.34 -2.46
CA VAL A 209 -24.68 -5.38 -1.49
C VAL A 209 -25.00 -6.77 -2.06
N ASP A 210 -24.05 -7.68 -1.92
CA ASP A 210 -24.16 -9.10 -2.22
C ASP A 210 -23.32 -9.88 -1.20
N HIS A 211 -23.95 -10.24 -0.08
CA HIS A 211 -23.27 -10.94 1.01
C HIS A 211 -22.74 -12.32 0.59
N GLN A 212 -23.43 -13.02 -0.30
CA GLN A 212 -23.01 -14.35 -0.73
C GLN A 212 -21.73 -14.24 -1.58
N LYS A 213 -21.69 -13.29 -2.51
CA LYS A 213 -20.49 -13.03 -3.31
C LYS A 213 -19.35 -12.48 -2.47
N ALA A 214 -19.63 -11.64 -1.47
CA ALA A 214 -18.63 -11.18 -0.51
C ALA A 214 -17.97 -12.35 0.22
N VAL A 215 -18.76 -13.30 0.76
CA VAL A 215 -18.24 -14.52 1.39
C VAL A 215 -17.37 -15.32 0.43
N THR A 216 -17.79 -15.51 -0.83
CA THR A 216 -16.96 -16.20 -1.83
C THR A 216 -15.61 -15.53 -2.06
N LEU A 217 -15.56 -14.19 -2.07
CA LEU A 217 -14.29 -13.47 -2.22
C LEU A 217 -13.42 -13.59 -0.97
N TYR A 218 -13.99 -13.45 0.23
CA TYR A 218 -13.24 -13.65 1.48
C TYR A 218 -12.69 -15.07 1.62
N GLU A 219 -13.48 -16.10 1.25
CA GLU A 219 -13.02 -17.49 1.27
C GLU A 219 -11.84 -17.69 0.33
N PHE A 220 -11.92 -17.11 -0.87
CA PHE A 220 -10.81 -17.18 -1.82
C PHE A 220 -9.57 -16.44 -1.32
N ALA A 221 -9.73 -15.24 -0.73
CA ALA A 221 -8.62 -14.50 -0.13
C ALA A 221 -7.91 -15.32 0.97
N TYR A 222 -8.67 -15.93 1.88
CA TYR A 222 -8.11 -16.80 2.93
C TYR A 222 -7.43 -18.06 2.35
N GLN A 223 -7.95 -18.63 1.26
CA GLN A 223 -7.30 -19.76 0.58
C GLN A 223 -5.97 -19.38 -0.11
N GLN A 224 -5.86 -18.15 -0.62
CA GLN A 224 -4.61 -17.64 -1.20
C GLN A 224 -3.59 -17.31 -0.11
N GLU A 225 -4.05 -16.75 1.00
CA GLU A 225 -3.21 -16.27 2.08
C GLU A 225 -3.91 -16.50 3.42
N ALA A 226 -3.59 -17.63 4.06
CA ALA A 226 -4.13 -17.97 5.36
C ALA A 226 -3.46 -17.11 6.43
N SER A 227 -4.18 -16.09 6.89
CA SER A 227 -3.78 -15.22 8.01
C SER A 227 -4.98 -14.99 8.94
N ALA A 228 -4.69 -14.59 10.17
CA ALA A 228 -5.73 -14.29 11.15
C ALA A 228 -6.62 -13.12 10.69
N GLU A 229 -6.05 -12.12 10.00
CA GLU A 229 -6.78 -10.98 9.41
C GLU A 229 -7.75 -11.44 8.32
N ASN A 230 -7.29 -12.29 7.40
CA ASN A 230 -8.14 -12.81 6.32
C ASN A 230 -9.22 -13.75 6.86
N LEU A 231 -8.90 -14.53 7.91
CA LEU A 231 -9.87 -15.37 8.61
C LEU A 231 -10.94 -14.53 9.33
N PHE A 232 -10.54 -13.46 9.99
CA PHE A 232 -11.45 -12.52 10.64
C PHE A 232 -12.34 -11.80 9.63
N ALA A 233 -11.79 -11.35 8.50
CA ALA A 233 -12.56 -10.75 7.41
C ALA A 233 -13.60 -11.74 6.83
N LEU A 234 -13.21 -13.01 6.68
CA LEU A 234 -14.14 -14.09 6.31
C LEU A 234 -15.22 -14.29 7.36
N ALA A 235 -14.89 -14.31 8.65
CA ALA A 235 -15.85 -14.42 9.74
C ALA A 235 -16.88 -13.28 9.69
N GLN A 236 -16.43 -12.04 9.51
CA GLN A 236 -17.31 -10.87 9.33
C GLN A 236 -18.23 -11.00 8.12
N GLY A 237 -17.71 -11.49 6.99
CA GLY A 237 -18.52 -11.79 5.81
C GLY A 237 -19.58 -12.86 6.09
N LYS A 238 -19.18 -13.99 6.71
CA LYS A 238 -20.10 -15.08 7.03
C LYS A 238 -21.18 -14.66 8.01
N ALA A 239 -20.88 -13.81 8.99
CA ALA A 239 -21.87 -13.32 9.95
C ALA A 239 -23.08 -12.60 9.30
N ARG A 240 -22.96 -12.15 8.03
CA ARG A 240 -24.06 -11.56 7.27
C ARG A 240 -24.98 -12.58 6.60
N VAL A 241 -24.51 -13.83 6.44
CA VAL A 241 -25.23 -14.90 5.73
C VAL A 241 -25.63 -16.02 6.70
N ASP A 242 -24.71 -16.43 7.56
CA ASP A 242 -24.85 -17.47 8.56
C ASP A 242 -24.05 -17.07 9.81
N ARG A 243 -24.78 -16.53 10.79
CA ARG A 243 -24.23 -16.03 12.04
C ARG A 243 -23.56 -17.13 12.85
N ASP A 244 -24.23 -18.25 13.05
CA ASP A 244 -23.73 -19.34 13.90
C ASP A 244 -22.48 -19.98 13.29
N ALA A 245 -22.44 -20.16 11.97
CA ALA A 245 -21.26 -20.68 11.28
C ALA A 245 -20.06 -19.73 11.30
N SER A 246 -20.26 -18.43 11.57
CA SER A 246 -19.17 -17.45 11.67
C SER A 246 -18.42 -17.48 13.00
N VAL A 247 -19.08 -17.87 14.09
CA VAL A 247 -18.53 -17.82 15.45
C VAL A 247 -17.25 -18.66 15.60
N PRO A 248 -17.17 -19.90 15.08
CA PRO A 248 -15.93 -20.67 15.14
C PRO A 248 -14.74 -20.00 14.43
N LEU A 249 -15.01 -19.23 13.36
CA LEU A 249 -13.95 -18.52 12.62
C LEU A 249 -13.45 -17.31 13.40
N PHE A 250 -14.34 -16.55 14.05
CA PHE A 250 -13.94 -15.48 14.96
C PHE A 250 -13.08 -16.01 16.10
N LYS A 251 -13.49 -17.12 16.71
CA LYS A 251 -12.71 -17.80 17.74
C LYS A 251 -11.34 -18.20 17.23
N GLN A 252 -11.25 -18.83 16.07
CA GLN A 252 -9.98 -19.28 15.52
C GLN A 252 -9.05 -18.08 15.23
N ALA A 253 -9.54 -16.99 14.63
CA ALA A 253 -8.75 -15.79 14.43
C ALA A 253 -8.26 -15.16 15.76
N ALA A 254 -9.07 -15.28 16.83
CA ALA A 254 -8.68 -14.83 18.16
C ALA A 254 -7.57 -15.71 18.78
N GLU A 255 -7.67 -17.03 18.58
CA GLU A 255 -6.65 -18.02 18.98
C GLU A 255 -5.33 -17.84 18.22
N GLU A 256 -5.39 -17.36 16.97
CA GLU A 256 -4.21 -16.98 16.18
C GLU A 256 -3.60 -15.64 16.62
N GLY A 257 -4.18 -14.97 17.61
CA GLY A 257 -3.60 -13.78 18.23
C GLY A 257 -4.03 -12.45 17.59
N LEU A 258 -5.04 -12.44 16.73
CA LEU A 258 -5.52 -11.17 16.16
C LEU A 258 -6.30 -10.36 17.19
N PHE A 259 -5.82 -9.15 17.49
CA PHE A 259 -6.44 -8.23 18.45
C PHE A 259 -7.93 -8.00 18.17
N GLU A 260 -8.29 -7.70 16.93
CA GLU A 260 -9.67 -7.42 16.52
C GLU A 260 -10.59 -8.62 16.77
N ALA A 261 -10.09 -9.84 16.52
CA ALA A 261 -10.83 -11.07 16.75
C ALA A 261 -10.97 -11.38 18.24
N GLN A 262 -9.90 -11.23 19.03
CA GLN A 262 -9.94 -11.40 20.49
C GLN A 262 -10.94 -10.45 21.13
N ARG A 263 -10.92 -9.17 20.74
CA ARG A 263 -11.88 -8.16 21.19
C ARG A 263 -13.30 -8.53 20.80
N TRP A 264 -13.54 -8.83 19.53
CA TRP A 264 -14.88 -9.18 19.04
C TRP A 264 -15.43 -10.43 19.73
N TYR A 265 -14.61 -11.47 19.84
CA TYR A 265 -15.02 -12.76 20.41
C TYR A 265 -15.27 -12.66 21.92
N GLY A 266 -14.42 -11.91 22.65
CA GLY A 266 -14.68 -11.59 24.06
C GLY A 266 -15.98 -10.81 24.27
N ASN A 267 -16.24 -9.80 23.44
CA ASN A 267 -17.50 -9.05 23.48
C ASN A 267 -18.71 -9.96 23.17
N TYR A 268 -18.62 -10.78 22.11
CA TYR A 268 -19.65 -11.77 21.77
C TYR A 268 -19.98 -12.72 22.93
N LEU A 269 -18.97 -13.27 23.60
CA LEU A 269 -19.17 -14.13 24.77
C LEU A 269 -19.86 -13.39 25.92
N GLY A 270 -19.56 -12.10 26.09
CA GLY A 270 -20.25 -11.20 27.01
C GLY A 270 -21.74 -11.09 26.68
N CYS A 271 -22.09 -10.83 25.42
CA CYS A 271 -23.49 -10.80 24.96
C CYS A 271 -24.22 -12.16 25.10
N GLN A 272 -23.47 -13.26 25.13
CA GLN A 272 -24.03 -14.60 25.40
C GLN A 272 -24.13 -14.90 26.92
N GLY A 273 -23.77 -13.96 27.79
CA GLY A 273 -23.76 -14.13 29.24
C GLY A 273 -22.60 -14.98 29.78
N ASN A 274 -21.63 -15.38 28.94
CA ASN A 274 -20.46 -16.14 29.36
C ASN A 274 -19.35 -15.22 29.87
N LYS A 275 -19.61 -14.63 31.05
CA LYS A 275 -18.71 -13.65 31.69
C LYS A 275 -17.27 -14.16 31.89
N PRO A 276 -17.00 -15.37 32.39
CA PRO A 276 -15.62 -15.83 32.59
C PRO A 276 -14.79 -15.85 31.30
N ASP A 277 -15.32 -16.43 30.22
CA ASP A 277 -14.59 -16.53 28.97
C ASP A 277 -14.50 -15.18 28.26
N ALA A 278 -15.54 -14.34 28.37
CA ALA A 278 -15.50 -12.97 27.86
C ALA A 278 -14.34 -12.17 28.44
N LEU A 279 -14.19 -12.18 29.77
CA LEU A 279 -13.10 -11.48 30.46
C LEU A 279 -11.72 -12.04 30.10
N PHE A 280 -11.60 -13.36 29.92
CA PHE A 280 -10.36 -13.97 29.46
C PHE A 280 -9.93 -13.43 28.09
N TRP A 281 -10.82 -13.43 27.11
CA TRP A 281 -10.50 -12.98 25.75
C TRP A 281 -10.25 -11.47 25.66
N LEU A 282 -10.99 -10.66 26.41
CA LEU A 282 -10.75 -9.22 26.48
C LEU A 282 -9.39 -8.92 27.14
N GLN A 283 -9.00 -9.67 28.18
CA GLN A 283 -7.67 -9.54 28.77
C GLN A 283 -6.55 -9.92 27.77
N GLN A 284 -6.75 -10.97 26.97
CA GLN A 284 -5.83 -11.31 25.87
C GLN A 284 -5.73 -10.17 24.84
N ALA A 285 -6.85 -9.55 24.46
CA ALA A 285 -6.84 -8.40 23.53
C ALA A 285 -6.00 -7.24 24.07
N LYS A 286 -6.04 -6.95 25.38
CA LYS A 286 -5.19 -5.93 26.01
C LYS A 286 -3.70 -6.26 25.93
N GLU A 287 -3.36 -7.52 26.11
CA GLU A 287 -1.97 -8.00 26.04
C GLU A 287 -1.45 -7.92 24.60
N THR A 288 -2.28 -8.25 23.61
CA THR A 288 -1.95 -8.17 22.18
C THR A 288 -1.78 -6.73 21.71
N ASN A 289 -2.61 -5.79 22.16
CA ASN A 289 -2.49 -4.37 21.81
C ASN A 289 -2.64 -3.45 23.04
N PRO A 290 -1.53 -3.19 23.77
CA PRO A 290 -1.56 -2.36 24.98
C PRO A 290 -1.98 -0.91 24.75
N GLU A 291 -1.82 -0.37 23.53
CA GLU A 291 -2.25 1.00 23.20
C GLU A 291 -3.78 1.15 23.18
N GLN A 292 -4.51 0.05 23.00
CA GLN A 292 -5.97 0.01 23.00
C GLN A 292 -6.54 -0.47 24.35
N ALA A 293 -5.70 -0.63 25.39
CA ALA A 293 -6.11 -1.22 26.66
C ALA A 293 -7.28 -0.48 27.33
N GLU A 294 -7.28 0.85 27.32
CA GLU A 294 -8.37 1.67 27.88
C GLU A 294 -9.70 1.40 27.18
N PHE A 295 -9.67 1.27 25.85
CA PHE A 295 -10.87 0.92 25.07
C PHE A 295 -11.41 -0.49 25.39
N ILE A 296 -10.53 -1.43 25.73
CA ILE A 296 -10.94 -2.77 26.16
C ILE A 296 -11.50 -2.77 27.58
N ASP A 297 -10.97 -1.91 28.46
CA ASP A 297 -11.42 -1.78 29.84
C ASP A 297 -12.89 -1.34 29.93
N ASP A 298 -13.37 -0.53 28.98
CA ASP A 298 -14.79 -0.17 28.88
C ASP A 298 -15.68 -1.42 28.78
N PHE A 299 -15.38 -2.36 27.88
CA PHE A 299 -16.16 -3.61 27.76
C PHE A 299 -16.08 -4.48 29.03
N ILE A 300 -14.90 -4.54 29.66
CA ILE A 300 -14.70 -5.29 30.90
C ILE A 300 -15.54 -4.71 32.04
N ILE A 301 -15.60 -3.38 32.17
CA ILE A 301 -16.41 -2.68 33.17
C ILE A 301 -17.90 -2.95 32.91
N GLU A 302 -18.35 -2.80 31.67
CA GLU A 302 -19.75 -3.06 31.28
C GLU A 302 -20.17 -4.51 31.62
N ILE A 303 -19.38 -5.51 31.23
CA ILE A 303 -19.65 -6.91 31.60
C ILE A 303 -19.68 -7.11 33.12
N ASN A 304 -18.83 -6.39 33.85
CA ASN A 304 -18.76 -6.53 35.30
C ASN A 304 -19.96 -5.90 36.03
N GLU A 305 -20.40 -4.73 35.59
CA GLU A 305 -21.44 -3.93 36.25
C GLU A 305 -22.85 -4.24 35.72
N LEU A 306 -22.99 -4.45 34.41
CA LEU A 306 -24.26 -4.62 33.72
C LEU A 306 -24.56 -6.08 33.37
N GLY A 307 -23.54 -6.94 33.37
CA GLY A 307 -23.63 -8.36 33.02
C GLY A 307 -23.37 -8.65 31.54
N GLU A 308 -23.46 -7.64 30.67
CA GLU A 308 -23.18 -7.70 29.24
C GLU A 308 -22.66 -6.34 28.71
N PRO A 309 -21.95 -6.31 27.57
CA PRO A 309 -21.58 -5.07 26.88
C PRO A 309 -22.78 -4.23 26.45
N THR A 310 -22.62 -2.90 26.40
CA THR A 310 -23.71 -1.99 26.01
C THR A 310 -24.07 -2.05 24.52
N ASN A 311 -23.25 -2.70 23.71
CA ASN A 311 -23.47 -2.90 22.29
C ASN A 311 -24.05 -4.29 21.95
N CYS A 312 -24.66 -4.98 22.90
CA CYS A 312 -25.37 -6.22 22.62
C CYS A 312 -26.78 -5.98 22.05
N LEU A 313 -27.11 -6.67 20.96
CA LEU A 313 -28.45 -6.73 20.39
C LEU A 313 -28.81 -8.19 20.10
N ASP A 314 -29.83 -8.70 20.80
CA ASP A 314 -30.28 -10.11 20.69
C ASP A 314 -29.14 -11.13 20.88
N GLY A 315 -28.24 -10.87 21.83
CA GLY A 315 -27.06 -11.71 22.12
C GLY A 315 -25.91 -11.55 21.12
N TRP A 316 -25.97 -10.59 20.19
CA TRP A 316 -24.93 -10.32 19.20
C TRP A 316 -24.25 -8.98 19.41
N VAL A 317 -22.98 -8.90 19.02
CA VAL A 317 -22.22 -7.65 18.97
C VAL A 317 -22.80 -6.76 17.85
N HIS A 318 -23.23 -5.55 18.21
CA HIS A 318 -23.69 -4.51 17.29
C HIS A 318 -22.65 -3.40 17.14
#